data_AF-K4CBH1-F1
#
_entry.id   AF-K4CBH1-F1
#
_cell.length_a   1.000
_cell.length_b   1.000
_cell.length_c   1.000
_cell.angle_alpha   90.00
_cell.angle_beta   90.00
_cell.angle_gamma   90.00
#
_symmetry.space_group_name_H-M   'P 1'
#
loop_
_entity.id
_entity.type
_entity.pdbx_description
1 polymer ?
#
loop_
_entity_poly.entity_id
_entity_poly.type
_entity_poly.pdbx_seq_one_letter_code
_entity_poly.pdbx_strand_id
1 'polypeptide(L)'
;MLPELEEELSFENEDCGGGVTERQLPVVLLNITQSINFRKDDHPSVYEKIGRRAKQDCGHWCLPGVPDEWNELICATFCLFVF
;
A
#
# COMPACT_ATOMS: atom_id res chain seq x y z
N MET A 1 -20.29 4.85 -10.77
CA MET A 1 -20.43 6.12 -10.03
C MET A 1 -19.07 6.44 -9.45
N LEU A 2 -18.18 6.95 -10.30
CA LEU A 2 -17.01 7.75 -9.91
C LEU A 2 -17.40 9.13 -10.44
N PRO A 3 -17.38 10.20 -9.62
CA PRO A 3 -16.15 10.97 -9.55
C PRO A 3 -16.04 11.86 -8.28
N GLU A 4 -15.27 11.49 -7.26
CA GLU A 4 -14.73 12.47 -6.30
C GLU A 4 -13.39 11.94 -5.76
N LEU A 5 -12.31 12.71 -5.90
CA LEU A 5 -10.93 12.42 -5.47
C LEU A 5 -9.98 11.85 -6.54
N GLU A 6 -9.98 12.47 -7.72
CA GLU A 6 -8.71 12.86 -8.37
C GLU A 6 -8.22 14.19 -7.74
N GLU A 7 -8.14 14.25 -6.42
CA GLU A 7 -7.47 15.37 -5.76
C GLU A 7 -5.99 14.97 -5.66
N GLU A 8 -5.25 15.37 -6.70
CA GLU A 8 -3.82 15.70 -6.68
C GLU A 8 -2.99 14.89 -5.67
N LEU A 9 -2.65 13.65 -6.02
CA LEU A 9 -1.38 13.09 -5.55
C LEU A 9 -0.26 13.54 -6.52
N SER A 10 -0.16 14.84 -6.73
CA SER A 10 1.14 15.47 -6.97
C SER A 10 1.90 15.38 -5.64
N PHE A 11 2.45 14.19 -5.34
CA PHE A 11 3.53 14.10 -4.38
C PHE A 11 4.70 14.87 -5.01
N GLU A 12 4.74 16.19 -4.78
CA GLU A 12 6.02 16.87 -4.74
C GLU A 12 6.87 16.03 -3.80
N ASN A 13 8.06 15.64 -4.23
CA ASN A 13 8.96 14.80 -3.45
C ASN A 13 9.11 15.42 -2.05
N GLU A 14 8.37 14.92 -1.07
CA GLU A 14 8.56 15.32 0.31
C GLU A 14 9.95 14.82 0.68
N ASP A 15 10.85 15.80 0.78
CA ASP A 15 12.19 15.64 1.33
C ASP A 15 12.07 14.77 2.58
N CYS A 16 12.72 13.61 2.57
CA CYS A 16 12.86 12.76 3.75
C CYS A 16 13.74 13.53 4.74
N GLY A 17 13.11 14.46 5.48
CA GLY A 17 13.77 15.48 6.27
C GLY A 17 14.73 14.86 7.28
N GLY A 18 16.02 15.02 7.01
CA GLY A 18 17.08 14.60 7.93
C GLY A 18 18.43 14.38 7.27
N GLY A 19 19.14 15.45 6.90
CA GLY A 19 20.61 15.49 6.83
C GLY A 19 21.31 14.30 6.17
N VAL A 20 20.83 13.85 5.01
CA VAL A 20 21.55 12.93 4.14
C VAL A 20 21.83 13.70 2.86
N THR A 21 23.10 13.78 2.47
CA THR A 21 23.52 14.31 1.16
C THR A 21 22.59 13.74 0.08
N GLU A 22 21.81 14.60 -0.59
CA GLU A 22 20.77 14.26 -1.57
C GLU A 22 21.30 13.26 -2.59
N ARG A 23 21.04 11.96 -2.36
CA ARG A 23 21.31 10.91 -3.35
C ARG A 23 20.05 10.81 -4.18
N GLN A 24 20.15 11.15 -5.46
CA GLN A 24 19.11 10.86 -6.45
C GLN A 24 19.03 9.34 -6.65
N LEU A 25 18.35 8.66 -5.74
CA LEU A 25 17.99 7.25 -5.88
C LEU A 25 16.77 7.17 -6.80
N PRO A 26 16.74 6.24 -7.77
CA PRO A 26 15.54 6.01 -8.56
C PRO A 26 14.43 5.51 -7.63
N VAL A 27 13.41 6.34 -7.41
CA VAL A 27 12.21 5.97 -6.66
C VAL A 27 11.12 5.58 -7.65
N VAL A 28 10.52 4.42 -7.43
CA VAL A 28 9.41 3.91 -8.25
C VAL A 28 8.16 3.88 -7.38
N LEU A 29 7.15 4.64 -7.77
CA LEU A 29 5.87 4.67 -7.07
C LEU A 29 5.02 3.46 -7.49
N LEU A 30 4.64 2.62 -6.53
CA LEU A 30 3.68 1.55 -6.76
C LEU A 30 2.25 2.04 -6.44
N ASN A 31 1.47 2.33 -7.47
CA ASN A 31 0.08 2.74 -7.30
C ASN A 31 -0.83 1.53 -7.09
N ILE A 32 -1.17 1.24 -5.83
CA ILE A 32 -2.06 0.13 -5.43
C ILE A 32 -3.50 0.56 -5.14
N THR A 33 -3.83 1.86 -5.24
CA THR A 33 -5.11 2.43 -4.78
C THR A 33 -6.33 1.74 -5.37
N GLN A 34 -6.31 1.43 -6.67
CA GLN A 34 -7.42 0.72 -7.31
C GLN A 34 -7.52 -0.72 -6.82
N SER A 35 -6.39 -1.44 -6.74
CA SER A 35 -6.36 -2.84 -6.32
C SER A 35 -6.91 -3.05 -4.90
N ILE A 36 -6.51 -2.19 -3.94
CA ILE A 36 -6.98 -2.28 -2.55
C ILE A 36 -8.46 -1.93 -2.42
N ASN A 37 -8.98 -1.01 -3.25
CA ASN A 37 -10.39 -0.62 -3.20
C ASN A 37 -11.31 -1.77 -3.68
N PHE A 38 -10.82 -2.68 -4.52
CA PHE A 38 -11.54 -3.88 -4.91
C PHE A 38 -11.49 -4.99 -3.86
N ARG A 39 -10.54 -4.96 -2.92
CA ARG A 39 -10.25 -6.04 -1.96
C ARG A 39 -10.66 -5.71 -0.53
N LYS A 40 -11.86 -5.15 -0.34
CA LYS A 40 -12.42 -4.81 0.98
C LYS A 40 -12.74 -6.05 1.84
N ASP A 41 -12.81 -7.21 1.22
CA ASP A 41 -13.05 -8.52 1.82
C ASP A 41 -11.81 -9.10 2.51
N ASP A 42 -10.63 -8.58 2.19
CA ASP A 42 -9.35 -9.10 2.67
C ASP A 42 -8.95 -8.56 4.05
N HIS A 43 -9.86 -7.84 4.73
CA HIS A 43 -9.66 -7.35 6.08
C HIS A 43 -10.02 -8.41 7.13
N PRO A 44 -9.28 -8.50 8.25
CA PRO A 44 -9.57 -9.46 9.33
C PRO A 44 -10.89 -9.14 10.04
N SER A 45 -11.46 -7.95 9.90
CA SER A 45 -12.77 -7.58 10.45
C SER A 45 -12.82 -7.89 11.96
N VAL A 46 -13.76 -8.70 12.41
CA VAL A 46 -13.89 -9.12 13.82
C VAL A 46 -12.94 -10.27 14.21
N TYR A 47 -12.25 -10.88 13.24
CA TYR A 47 -11.43 -12.06 13.44
C TYR A 47 -9.99 -11.73 13.88
N GLU A 48 -9.60 -10.44 13.91
CA GLU A 48 -8.31 -9.98 14.45
C GLU A 48 -8.19 -10.26 15.96
N LYS A 49 -9.28 -10.12 16.72
CA LYS A 49 -9.28 -10.23 18.19
C LYS A 49 -10.27 -11.27 18.68
N ILE A 50 -9.75 -12.38 19.22
CA ILE A 50 -10.54 -13.40 19.90
C ILE A 50 -10.93 -12.86 21.29
N GLY A 51 -12.16 -12.36 21.44
CA GLY A 51 -12.67 -11.88 22.73
C GLY A 51 -13.96 -11.06 22.66
N ARG A 52 -14.52 -10.72 23.83
CA ARG A 52 -15.87 -10.11 23.98
C ARG A 52 -16.03 -8.68 23.44
N ARG A 53 -15.01 -8.11 22.80
CA ARG A 53 -15.04 -6.79 22.14
C ARG A 53 -14.24 -6.84 20.83
N ALA A 54 -14.66 -7.73 19.92
CA ALA A 54 -14.14 -7.71 18.56
C ALA A 54 -14.60 -6.43 17.87
N LYS A 55 -13.71 -5.43 17.80
CA LYS A 55 -13.90 -4.25 16.95
C LYS A 55 -13.55 -4.67 15.53
N GLN A 56 -14.35 -4.23 14.55
CA GLN A 56 -14.01 -4.43 13.15
C GLN A 56 -12.72 -3.69 12.82
N ASP A 57 -11.72 -4.45 12.40
CA ASP A 57 -10.48 -3.94 11.86
C ASP A 57 -10.57 -3.87 10.33
N CYS A 58 -10.50 -2.65 9.81
CA CYS A 58 -10.48 -2.33 8.39
C CYS A 58 -9.16 -1.66 7.98
N GLY A 59 -8.15 -1.65 8.86
CA GLY A 59 -6.84 -1.04 8.60
C GLY A 59 -5.77 -2.07 8.28
N HIS A 60 -5.92 -3.29 8.79
CA HIS A 60 -4.99 -4.39 8.52
C HIS A 60 -5.55 -5.37 7.49
N TRP A 61 -4.68 -6.24 6.99
CA TRP A 61 -5.00 -7.23 5.97
C TRP A 61 -4.78 -8.64 6.52
N CYS A 62 -5.61 -9.57 6.10
CA CYS A 62 -5.40 -10.99 6.35
C CYS A 62 -4.16 -11.49 5.60
N LEU A 63 -3.55 -12.54 6.14
CA LEU A 63 -2.51 -13.31 5.45
C LEU A 63 -2.96 -14.78 5.35
N PRO A 64 -2.86 -15.41 4.16
CA PRO A 64 -2.45 -14.82 2.88
C PRO A 64 -3.48 -13.80 2.34
N GLY A 65 -3.03 -12.79 1.58
CA GLY A 65 -3.90 -11.70 1.13
C GLY A 65 -3.23 -10.59 0.30
N VAL A 66 -3.80 -9.39 0.36
CA VAL A 66 -3.39 -8.17 -0.36
C VAL A 66 -1.90 -7.83 -0.21
N PRO A 67 -1.27 -7.96 0.97
CA PRO A 67 0.17 -7.70 1.11
C PRO A 67 1.05 -8.66 0.29
N ASP A 68 0.59 -9.87 -0.03
CA ASP A 68 1.34 -10.82 -0.85
C ASP A 68 1.40 -10.35 -2.30
N GLU A 69 0.31 -9.79 -2.83
CA GLU A 69 0.26 -9.21 -4.18
C GLU A 69 1.21 -8.01 -4.31
N TRP A 70 1.35 -7.19 -3.26
CA TRP A 70 2.32 -6.10 -3.26
C TRP A 70 3.76 -6.62 -3.33
N ASN A 71 4.06 -7.72 -2.61
CA ASN A 71 5.37 -8.35 -2.65
C ASN A 71 5.71 -8.85 -4.06
N GLU A 72 4.74 -9.44 -4.77
CA GLU A 72 4.91 -9.87 -6.16
C GLU A 72 5.17 -8.69 -7.10
N LEU A 73 4.42 -7.59 -6.95
CA LEU A 73 4.62 -6.37 -7.76
C LEU A 73 5.98 -5.72 -7.50
N ILE A 74 6.41 -5.65 -6.24
CA ILE A 74 7.75 -5.14 -5.87
C ILE A 74 8.83 -6.05 -6.46
N CYS A 75 8.66 -7.37 -6.36
CA CYS A 75 9.61 -8.33 -6.92
C CYS A 75 9.73 -8.17 -8.44
N ALA A 76 8.60 -8.11 -9.15
CA ALA A 76 8.56 -7.89 -10.59
C ALA A 76 9.22 -6.55 -10.97
N THR A 77 8.91 -5.49 -10.24
CA THR A 77 9.51 -4.16 -10.45
C THR A 77 11.02 -4.23 -10.25
N PHE A 78 11.48 -4.80 -9.14
CA PHE A 78 12.91 -4.94 -8.86
C PHE A 78 13.63 -5.74 -9.95
N CYS A 79 13.04 -6.83 -10.44
CA CYS A 79 13.60 -7.58 -11.56
C CYS A 79 13.76 -6.73 -12.84
N LEU A 80 12.84 -5.80 -13.13
CA LEU A 80 12.94 -4.93 -14.30
C LEU A 80 14.08 -3.90 -14.24
N PHE A 81 14.54 -3.54 -13.04
CA PHE A 81 15.62 -2.56 -12.86
C PHE A 81 17.02 -3.18 -12.73
N VAL A 82 17.10 -4.51 -12.65
CA VAL A 82 18.36 -5.26 -12.42
C VAL A 82 18.85 -5.96 -13.69
N PHE A 83 18.11 -5.89 -14.80
CA PHE A 83 18.48 -6.36 -16.14
C PHE A 83 18.47 -5.23 -17.16
#